data_AF-A0AAN7A0F5-F1
#
_entry.id   AF-A0AAN7A0F5-F1
#
_cell.length_a   1.000
_cell.length_b   1.000
_cell.length_c   1.000
_cell.angle_alpha   90.00
_cell.angle_beta   90.00
_cell.angle_gamma   90.00
#
_symmetry.space_group_name_H-M   'P 1'
#
loop_
_entity.id
_entity.type
_entity.pdbx_description
1 polymer ?
#
loop_
_entity_poly.entity_id
_entity_poly.type
_entity_poly.pdbx_seq_one_letter_code
_entity_poly.pdbx_strand_id
1 'polypeptide(L)' 'MYYSGRLSGSPYHCIGVAVSRTSILGPYTPHVQPFACPDTDGGAIDASGFYDTEQNRRCVIYKVDGSAKGK' A
#
# COMPACT_ATOMS: atom_id res chain seq x y z
N MET A 1 5.01 3.48 7.08
CA MET A 1 5.58 2.65 6.01
C MET A 1 4.44 2.13 5.16
N TYR A 2 4.52 2.33 3.85
CA TYR A 2 3.66 1.64 2.88
C TYR A 2 4.46 0.47 2.31
N TYR A 3 3.82 -0.68 2.07
CA TYR A 3 4.49 -1.87 1.54
C TYR A 3 3.51 -2.68 0.68
N SER A 4 4.04 -3.43 -0.29
CA SER A 4 3.26 -4.39 -1.08
C SER A 4 3.32 -5.76 -0.41
N GLY A 5 2.18 -6.41 -0.23
CA GLY A 5 2.10 -7.76 0.33
C GLY A 5 0.99 -8.57 -0.32
N ARG A 6 1.18 -9.88 -0.46
CA ARG A 6 0.16 -10.75 -1.07
C ARG A 6 -1.06 -10.87 -0.17
N LEU A 7 -2.25 -10.67 -0.72
CA LEU A 7 -3.50 -10.84 0.01
C LEU A 7 -3.73 -12.33 0.30
N SER A 8 -4.15 -12.66 1.54
CA SER A 8 -4.41 -14.05 1.91
C SER A 8 -5.52 -14.65 1.05
N GLY A 9 -5.26 -15.80 0.43
CA GLY A 9 -6.21 -16.47 -0.46
C GLY A 9 -6.30 -15.88 -1.88
N SER A 10 -5.53 -14.83 -2.20
CA SER A 10 -5.45 -14.23 -3.54
C SER A 10 -4.03 -14.34 -4.09
N PRO A 11 -3.85 -14.48 -5.43
CA PRO A 11 -2.54 -14.40 -6.05
C PRO A 11 -1.99 -12.97 -6.11
N TYR A 12 -2.82 -11.94 -5.85
CA TYR A 12 -2.49 -10.55 -6.08
C TYR A 12 -1.90 -9.85 -4.85
N HIS A 13 -1.09 -8.82 -5.11
CA HIS A 13 -0.53 -7.96 -4.07
C HIS A 13 -1.48 -6.82 -3.75
N CYS A 14 -1.48 -6.37 -2.50
CA CYS A 14 -2.17 -5.18 -2.06
C CYS A 14 -1.24 -4.31 -1.22
N ILE A 15 -1.56 -3.02 -1.12
CA ILE A 15 -0.78 -2.09 -0.32
C ILE A 15 -1.19 -2.23 1.15
N GLY A 16 -0.24 -2.58 2.00
CA GLY A 16 -0.35 -2.51 3.45
C GLY A 16 0.26 -1.22 4.01
N VAL A 17 -0.13 -0.90 5.25
CA VAL A 17 0.44 0.21 6.02
C VAL A 17 0.89 -0.32 7.36
N ALA A 18 2.09 0.07 7.78
CA ALA A 18 2.56 -0.14 9.14
C ALA A 18 3.11 1.17 9.73
N VAL A 19 2.84 1.39 11.01
CA VAL A 19 3.17 2.64 11.71
C VAL A 19 4.11 2.32 12.88
N SER A 20 5.20 3.06 12.96
CA SER A 20 5.95 3.20 14.20
C SER A 20 5.64 4.56 14.81
N ARG A 21 5.41 4.60 16.12
CA ARG A 21 5.08 5.84 16.84
C ARG A 21 6.28 6.53 17.46
N THR A 22 7.42 5.82 17.57
CA THR A 22 8.56 6.27 18.40
C THR A 22 9.88 6.36 17.65
N SER A 23 10.10 5.56 16.60
CA SER A 23 11.39 5.52 15.90
C SER A 23 11.24 5.14 14.43
N ILE A 24 12.10 5.70 13.58
CA ILE A 24 12.19 5.30 12.17
C ILE A 24 12.71 3.86 12.01
N LEU A 25 13.43 3.33 13.01
CA LEU A 25 13.92 1.95 13.03
C LEU A 25 12.84 0.94 13.47
N GLY A 26 11.64 1.41 13.82
CA GLY A 26 10.55 0.58 14.31
C GLY A 26 10.59 0.36 15.83
N PRO A 27 9.79 -0.62 16.33
CA PRO A 27 8.99 -1.56 15.56
C PRO A 27 7.86 -0.86 14.79
N TYR A 28 7.48 -1.46 13.66
CA TYR A 28 6.34 -1.04 12.85
C TYR A 28 5.17 -1.99 13.09
N THR A 29 4.04 -1.46 13.57
CA THR A 29 2.82 -2.24 13.75
C THR A 29 1.97 -2.15 12.48
N PRO A 30 1.69 -3.27 11.79
CA PRO A 30 0.86 -3.27 10.59
C PRO A 30 -0.62 -3.03 10.93
N HIS A 31 -1.33 -2.39 10.01
CA HIS A 31 -2.78 -2.35 10.02
C HIS A 31 -3.35 -3.71 9.59
N VAL A 32 -4.45 -4.14 10.18
CA VAL A 32 -5.05 -5.47 9.93
C VAL A 32 -5.63 -5.62 8.52
N GLN A 33 -6.13 -4.53 7.95
CA GLN A 33 -6.66 -4.48 6.59
C GLN A 33 -5.68 -3.78 5.64
N PRO A 34 -5.62 -4.20 4.37
CA PRO A 34 -4.86 -3.48 3.35
C PRO A 34 -5.43 -2.07 3.17
N PHE A 35 -4.53 -1.13 2.87
CA PHE A 35 -4.86 0.26 2.59
C PHE A 35 -5.50 0.44 1.20
N ALA A 36 -5.01 -0.27 0.20
CA ALA A 36 -5.57 -0.28 -1.15
C ALA A 36 -5.41 -1.67 -1.78
N CYS A 37 -6.49 -2.18 -2.38
CA CYS A 37 -6.54 -3.55 -2.89
C CYS A 37 -7.53 -3.68 -4.06
N PRO A 38 -7.19 -3.18 -5.26
CA PRO A 38 -7.98 -3.37 -6.47
C PRO A 38 -7.76 -4.80 -7.01
N ASP A 39 -8.16 -5.80 -6.22
CA ASP A 39 -7.91 -7.23 -6.47
C ASP A 39 -8.54 -7.71 -7.80
N THR A 40 -9.67 -7.11 -8.18
CA THR A 40 -10.31 -7.35 -9.48
C THR A 40 -9.47 -6.92 -10.67
N ASP A 41 -8.48 -6.04 -10.48
CA ASP A 41 -7.63 -5.46 -11.52
C ASP A 41 -6.16 -5.91 -11.43
N GLY A 42 -5.87 -6.92 -10.61
CA GLY A 42 -4.53 -7.50 -10.47
C GLY A 42 -3.79 -7.06 -9.20
N GLY A 43 -4.44 -6.22 -8.39
CA GLY A 43 -3.88 -5.75 -7.12
C GLY A 43 -3.13 -4.42 -7.24
N ALA A 44 -2.42 -4.06 -6.18
CA ALA A 44 -1.68 -2.80 -6.08
C ALA A 44 -0.28 -3.01 -5.52
N ILE A 45 0.68 -2.31 -6.14
CA ILE A 45 2.10 -2.32 -5.81
C ILE A 45 2.68 -0.89 -5.84
N ASP A 46 3.94 -0.75 -5.40
CA ASP A 46 4.77 0.44 -5.57
C ASP A 46 4.15 1.74 -5.04
N ALA A 47 3.62 1.68 -3.81
CA ALA A 47 3.03 2.84 -3.17
C ALA A 47 4.07 3.93 -2.86
N SER A 48 3.71 5.17 -3.12
CA SER A 48 4.47 6.37 -2.75
C SER A 48 3.55 7.39 -2.08
N GLY A 49 3.97 7.88 -0.92
CA GLY A 49 3.24 8.88 -0.14
C GLY A 49 3.90 10.24 -0.20
N PHE A 50 3.10 11.29 -0.37
CA PHE A 50 3.57 12.67 -0.33
C PHE A 50 2.59 13.54 0.48
N TYR A 51 3.04 14.72 0.87
CA TYR A 51 2.19 15.72 1.50
C TYR A 51 2.01 16.89 0.54
N ASP A 52 0.77 17.07 0.10
CA ASP A 52 0.34 18.20 -0.70
C ASP A 52 0.19 19.42 0.23
N THR A 53 1.16 20.31 0.19
CA THR A 53 1.22 21.49 1.06
C THR A 53 0.20 22.56 0.67
N GLU A 54 -0.19 22.62 -0.61
CA GLU A 54 -1.18 23.59 -1.09
C GLU A 54 -2.58 23.22 -0.59
N GLN A 55 -2.89 21.93 -0.53
CA GLN A 55 -4.19 21.41 -0.07
C GLN A 55 -4.17 20.94 1.40
N ASN A 56 -3.04 21.07 2.10
CA ASN A 56 -2.83 20.55 3.46
C ASN A 56 -3.29 19.08 3.59
N ARG A 57 -2.88 18.22 2.65
CA ARG A 57 -3.39 16.84 2.54
C ARG A 57 -2.27 15.83 2.38
N ARG A 58 -2.34 14.73 3.14
CA ARG A 58 -1.51 13.55 2.88
C ARG A 58 -2.12 12.73 1.75
N CYS A 59 -1.35 12.50 0.70
CA CYS A 59 -1.75 11.76 -0.48
C CYS A 59 -0.89 10.50 -0.62
N VAL A 60 -1.47 9.45 -1.20
CA VAL A 60 -0.77 8.22 -1.55
C VAL A 60 -1.15 7.85 -2.96
N ILE A 61 -0.16 7.60 -3.79
CA ILE A 61 -0.31 7.03 -5.13
C ILE A 61 0.25 5.61 -5.12
N TYR A 62 -0.25 4.77 -6.01
CA TYR A 62 0.19 3.39 -6.19
C TYR A 62 -0.01 2.97 -7.65
N LYS A 63 0.67 1.89 -8.05
CA LYS A 63 0.47 1.25 -9.35
C LYS A 63 -0.54 0.11 -9.21
N VAL A 64 -1.49 0.02 -10.14
CA VAL A 64 -2.32 -1.18 -10.31
C VAL A 64 -1.48 -2.24 -11.02
N ASP A 65 -1.37 -3.44 -10.42
CA ASP A 65 -0.57 -4.56 -10.95
C ASP A 65 -1.34 -5.38 -11.99
N GLY A 66 -1.83 -4.70 -13.04
CA GLY A 66 -2.56 -5.34 -14.13
C GLY A 66 -1.75 -6.42 -14.86
N SER A 67 -0.42 -6.30 -14.85
CA SER A 67 0.51 -7.31 -15.37
C SER A 67 0.33 -8.67 -14.71
N ALA A 68 -0.06 -8.74 -13.43
CA ALA A 68 -0.35 -9.99 -12.74
C ALA A 68 -1.57 -10.74 -13.30
N LYS A 69 -2.42 -10.06 -14.09
CA LYS A 69 -3.53 -10.67 -14.85
C LYS A 69 -3.17 -11.05 -16.29
N GLY A 70 -1.93 -10.81 -16.72
CA GLY A 70 -1.52 -10.98 -18.12
C GLY A 70 -2.10 -9.92 -19.06
N LYS A 71 -2.31 -8.70 -18.56
CA LYS A 71 -2.73 -7.53 -19.34
C LYS A 71 -1.61 -6.51 -19.48
#